data_AF-A0A7V5K4J9-F1
#
_entry.id   AF-A0A7V5K4J9-F1
#
_cell.length_a   1.000
_cell.length_b   1.000
_cell.length_c   1.000
_cell.angle_alpha   90.00
_cell.angle_beta   90.00
_cell.angle_gamma   90.00
#
_symmetry.space_group_name_H-M   'P 1'
#
loop_
_entity.id
_entity.type
_entity.pdbx_description
1 polymer ?
#
loop_
_entity_poly.entity_id
_entity_poly.type
_entity_poly.pdbx_seq_one_letter_code
_entity_poly.pdbx_strand_id
1 'polypeptide(L)' 'MILEARGIKRFYGGFCALDGVSLSIREGEFVSVIGPNG' A
#
# COMPACT_ATOMS: atom_id res chain seq x y z
N MET A 1 -11.70 -1.49 -12.53
CA MET A 1 -10.67 -1.40 -11.48
C MET A 1 -9.46 -2.14 -12.01
N ILE A 2 -8.30 -1.51 -12.06
CA ILE A 2 -7.10 -2.10 -12.68
C ILE A 2 -6.12 -2.65 -11.64
N LEU A 3 -6.13 -2.11 -10.41
CA LEU A 3 -5.32 -2.59 -9.29
C LEU A 3 -6.12 -2.56 -7.99
N GLU A 4 -5.94 -3.58 -7.16
CA GLU A 4 -6.48 -3.63 -5.81
C GLU A 4 -5.49 -4.28 -4.84
N ALA A 5 -5.39 -3.72 -3.64
CA ALA A 5 -4.72 -4.31 -2.49
C ALA A 5 -5.61 -4.16 -1.26
N ARG A 6 -5.77 -5.24 -0.48
CA ARG A 6 -6.62 -5.25 0.71
C ARG A 6 -5.85 -5.79 1.90
N GLY A 7 -5.82 -5.02 2.99
CA GLY A 7 -5.25 -5.43 4.27
C GLY A 7 -3.78 -5.84 4.21
N ILE A 8 -2.99 -5.24 3.32
CA ILE A 8 -1.59 -5.60 3.11
C ILE A 8 -0.81 -5.34 4.39
N LYS A 9 -0.20 -6.41 4.90
CA LYS A 9 0.77 -6.37 5.99
C LYS A 9 2.11 -6.81 5.47
N ARG A 10 3.17 -6.10 5.87
CA ARG A 10 4.54 -6.46 5.53
C ARG A 10 5.42 -6.34 6.76
N PHE A 11 6.09 -7.44 7.08
CA PHE A 11 7.04 -7.52 8.19
C PHE A 11 8.46 -7.76 7.67
N TYR A 12 9.42 -7.12 8.34
CA TYR A 12 10.86 -7.41 8.23
C TYR A 12 11.33 -7.88 9.61
N GLY A 13 11.40 -9.20 9.79
CA GLY A 13 11.60 -9.78 11.12
C GLY A 13 10.45 -9.38 12.05
N GLY A 14 10.79 -8.80 13.21
CA GLY A 14 9.80 -8.27 14.16
C GLY A 14 9.23 -6.89 13.82
N PHE A 15 9.74 -6.22 12.79
CA PHE A 15 9.31 -4.86 12.41
C PHE A 15 8.15 -4.91 11.41
N CYS A 16 7.02 -4.28 11.74
CA CYS A 16 5.87 -4.15 10.86
C CYS A 16 6.01 -2.89 9.99
N ALA A 17 6.44 -3.06 8.74
CA ALA A 17 6.61 -1.96 7.78
C ALA A 17 5.30 -1.50 7.15
N LEU A 18 4.35 -2.42 6.91
CA LEU A 18 3.00 -2.08 6.48
C LEU A 18 2.02 -2.77 7.41
N ASP A 19 1.04 -2.05 7.94
CA ASP A 19 0.01 -2.60 8.83
C ASP A 19 -1.40 -2.40 8.26
N GLY A 20 -1.86 -3.39 7.50
CA GLY A 20 -3.26 -3.48 7.07
C GLY A 20 -3.65 -2.49 5.97
N VAL A 21 -2.68 -2.09 5.13
CA VAL A 21 -2.89 -1.06 4.10
C VAL A 21 -3.81 -1.59 3.00
N SER A 22 -4.84 -0.82 2.66
CA SER A 22 -5.75 -1.12 1.55
C SER A 22 -5.77 0.04 0.56
N LEU A 23 -5.71 -0.27 -0.74
CA LEU A 23 -5.80 0.72 -1.81
C LEU A 23 -6.45 0.10 -3.05
N SER A 24 -7.10 0.93 -3.86
CA SER A 24 -7.65 0.55 -5.15
C SER A 24 -7.34 1.63 -6.16
N ILE A 25 -6.93 1.25 -7.37
CA ILE A 25 -6.69 2.18 -8.48
C ILE A 25 -7.62 1.81 -9.64
N ARG A 26 -8.34 2.81 -10.15
CA ARG A 26 -9.20 2.69 -11.32
C ARG A 26 -8.40 2.94 -12.59
N GLU A 27 -8.96 2.52 -13.71
CA GLU A 27 -8.34 2.79 -15.00
C GLU A 27 -8.32 4.30 -15.27
N GLY A 28 -7.18 4.82 -15.70
CA GLY A 28 -6.98 6.26 -15.94
C GLY A 28 -6.68 7.10 -14.69
N GLU A 29 -6.65 6.53 -13.49
CA GLU A 29 -6.25 7.26 -12.27
C GLU A 29 -4.73 7.42 -12.16
N PHE A 30 -4.28 8.63 -11.82
CA PHE A 30 -2.89 8.94 -11.49
C PHE A 30 -2.75 9.12 -9.98
N VAL A 31 -1.95 8.28 -9.34
CA VAL A 31 -1.83 8.23 -7.88
C VAL A 31 -0.35 8.33 -7.49
N SER A 32 -0.05 9.13 -6.47
CA SER A 32 1.26 9.16 -5.81
C SER A 32 1.14 8.70 -4.36
N VAL A 33 2.19 8.02 -3.88
CA VAL A 33 2.34 7.65 -2.47
C VAL A 33 3.48 8.48 -1.90
N ILE A 34 3.24 9.13 -0.77
CA ILE A 34 4.22 9.95 -0.06
C ILE A 34 4.37 9.48 1.37
N GLY A 35 5.53 9.74 1.96
CA GLY A 35 5.83 9.39 3.34
C GLY A 35 7.27 9.77 3.70
N PRO A 36 7.62 9.70 4.99
CA PRO A 36 9.02 9.78 5.41
C PRO A 36 9.84 8.66 4.77
N ASN A 37 11.17 8.79 4.83
CA ASN A 37 12.05 7.67 4.46
C ASN A 37 11.87 6.55 5.50
N GLY A 38 11.52 5.36 5.01
CA GLY A 38 11.17 4.21 5.84
C GLY A 38 9.68 4.01 5.88
#